data_AF-A0A3N5PWT7-F1
#
_entry.id   AF-A0A3N5PWT7-F1
#
_cell.length_a   1.000
_cell.length_b   1.000
_cell.length_c   1.000
_cell.angle_alpha   90.00
_cell.angle_beta   90.00
_cell.angle_gamma   90.00
#
_symmetry.space_group_name_H-M   'P 1'
#
loop_
_entity.id
_entity.type
_entity.pdbx_description
1 polymer ?
#
loop_
_entity_poly.entity_id
_entity_poly.type
_entity_poly.pdbx_seq_one_letter_code
_entity_poly.pdbx_strand_id
1 'polypeptide(L)'
;MDGKRTLREAERLLRLSVRQVRRIQRRLEKDSDRGVVHRLRGRPSNHRSDPLVRQQVVELYKFRYMGFGPTFAAEKLAADGSHHDWLEGRGPRFIIPHISYRV
;
A
#
# COMPACT_ATOMS: atom_id res chain seq x y z
N MET A 1 -37.08 -15.74 2.98
CA MET A 1 -36.69 -14.37 3.42
C MET A 1 -36.83 -13.48 2.21
N ASP A 2 -37.98 -12.81 2.05
CA ASP A 2 -38.20 -11.92 0.90
C ASP A 2 -37.35 -10.65 1.13
N GLY A 3 -36.12 -10.66 0.61
CA GLY A 3 -34.99 -9.83 1.02
C GLY A 3 -35.05 -8.37 0.58
N LYS A 4 -36.25 -7.81 0.42
CA LYS A 4 -36.45 -6.43 -0.04
C LYS A 4 -36.53 -5.50 1.19
N ARG A 5 -35.59 -4.56 1.27
CA ARG A 5 -35.56 -3.49 2.28
C ARG A 5 -35.53 -2.14 1.59
N THR A 6 -36.11 -1.13 2.21
CA THR A 6 -36.03 0.24 1.72
C THR A 6 -34.61 0.80 1.87
N LEU A 7 -34.29 1.83 1.08
CA LEU A 7 -32.99 2.52 1.18
C LEU A 7 -32.72 3.12 2.57
N ARG A 8 -33.75 3.62 3.26
CA ARG A 8 -33.64 4.17 4.62
C ARG A 8 -33.41 3.09 5.68
N GLU A 9 -34.03 1.93 5.52
CA GLU A 9 -33.75 0.80 6.41
C GLU A 9 -32.32 0.30 6.22
N ALA A 10 -31.84 0.21 4.98
CA ALA A 10 -30.46 -0.14 4.67
C ALA A 10 -29.46 0.90 5.21
N GLU A 11 -29.78 2.19 5.10
CA GLU A 11 -29.01 3.29 5.71
C GLU A 11 -28.80 3.07 7.21
N ARG A 12 -29.90 2.83 7.93
CA ARG A 12 -29.90 2.60 9.38
C ARG A 12 -29.11 1.35 9.76
N LEU A 13 -29.30 0.25 9.04
CA LEU A 13 -28.67 -1.04 9.34
C LEU A 13 -27.17 -1.04 9.03
N LEU A 14 -26.75 -0.40 7.94
CA LEU A 14 -25.35 -0.35 7.51
C LEU A 14 -24.59 0.82 8.13
N ARG A 15 -25.29 1.76 8.79
CA ARG A 15 -24.73 3.02 9.32
C ARG A 15 -23.99 3.82 8.24
N LEU A 16 -24.57 3.85 7.04
CA LEU A 16 -24.07 4.55 5.87
C LEU A 16 -25.12 5.52 5.37
N SER A 17 -24.74 6.67 4.83
CA SER A 17 -25.71 7.59 4.20
C SER A 17 -26.46 6.94 3.03
N VAL A 18 -27.68 7.40 2.75
CA VAL A 18 -28.49 6.95 1.60
C VAL A 18 -27.69 7.01 0.28
N ARG A 19 -26.84 8.03 0.10
CA ARG A 19 -25.99 8.17 -1.09
C ARG A 19 -24.96 7.04 -1.20
N GLN A 20 -24.37 6.63 -0.09
CA GLN A 20 -23.43 5.50 -0.04
C GLN A 20 -24.15 4.18 -0.29
N VAL A 21 -25.32 3.96 0.31
CA VAL A 21 -26.16 2.78 0.05
C VAL A 21 -26.51 2.68 -1.44
N ARG A 22 -27.01 3.77 -2.06
CA ARG A 22 -27.28 3.82 -3.50
C ARG A 22 -26.05 3.58 -4.37
N ARG A 23 -24.86 3.99 -3.91
CA ARG A 23 -23.59 3.76 -4.63
C ARG A 23 -23.21 2.28 -4.57
N ILE A 24 -23.40 1.63 -3.42
CA ILE A 24 -23.14 0.20 -3.24
C ILE A 24 -24.13 -0.64 -4.05
N GLN A 25 -25.43 -0.32 -3.97
CA GLN A 25 -26.47 -1.01 -4.74
C GLN A 25 -26.18 -0.97 -6.25
N ARG A 26 -25.91 0.21 -6.82
CA ARG A 26 -25.55 0.35 -8.24
C ARG A 26 -24.29 -0.43 -8.63
N ARG A 27 -23.36 -0.62 -7.70
CA ARG A 27 -22.15 -1.43 -7.94
C ARG A 27 -22.46 -2.91 -7.91
N LEU A 28 -23.28 -3.35 -6.96
CA LEU A 28 -23.76 -4.73 -6.89
C LEU A 28 -24.57 -5.11 -8.14
N GLU A 29 -25.45 -4.22 -8.61
CA GLU A 29 -26.23 -4.44 -9.83
C GLU A 29 -25.35 -4.58 -11.09
N LYS A 30 -24.25 -3.81 -11.16
CA LYS A 30 -23.35 -3.81 -12.32
C LYS A 30 -22.30 -4.92 -12.29
N ASP A 31 -21.64 -5.07 -11.14
CA ASP A 31 -20.42 -5.86 -10.99
C ASP A 31 -20.64 -7.10 -10.10
N SER A 32 -21.89 -7.39 -9.70
CA SER A 32 -22.26 -8.43 -8.74
C SER A 32 -21.41 -8.32 -7.46
N ASP A 33 -20.96 -9.42 -6.88
CA ASP A 33 -20.15 -9.45 -5.65
C ASP A 33 -18.83 -8.65 -5.77
N ARG A 34 -18.29 -8.52 -6.99
CA ARG A 34 -17.08 -7.73 -7.24
C ARG A 34 -17.31 -6.24 -6.98
N GLY A 35 -18.56 -5.77 -7.02
CA GLY A 35 -18.94 -4.39 -6.76
C GLY A 35 -18.74 -3.95 -5.31
N VAL A 36 -18.70 -4.90 -4.37
CA VAL A 36 -18.46 -4.65 -2.93
C VAL A 36 -16.96 -4.65 -2.61
N VAL A 37 -16.15 -5.36 -3.40
CA VAL A 37 -14.70 -5.42 -3.20
C VAL A 37 -14.08 -4.04 -3.41
N HIS A 38 -13.14 -3.69 -2.52
CA HIS A 38 -12.40 -2.45 -2.63
C HIS A 38 -11.66 -2.36 -3.97
N ARG A 39 -11.91 -1.31 -4.76
CA ARG A 39 -11.43 -1.18 -6.15
C ARG A 39 -9.92 -1.04 -6.29
N LEU A 40 -9.21 -0.65 -5.23
CA LEU A 40 -7.74 -0.63 -5.24
C LEU A 40 -7.14 -2.02 -4.97
N ARG A 41 -7.93 -3.02 -4.56
CA ARG A 41 -7.41 -4.37 -4.35
C ARG A 41 -6.87 -4.92 -5.68
N GLY A 42 -5.63 -5.41 -5.65
CA GLY A 42 -4.93 -5.91 -6.83
C GLY A 42 -4.37 -4.81 -7.75
N ARG A 43 -4.69 -3.53 -7.50
CA ARG A 43 -4.09 -2.42 -8.24
C ARG A 43 -2.77 -1.99 -7.59
N PRO A 44 -1.70 -1.80 -8.37
CA PRO A 44 -0.48 -1.24 -7.84
C PRO A 44 -0.67 0.21 -7.37
N SER A 45 0.10 0.62 -6.36
CA SER A 45 0.13 2.02 -5.91
C SER A 45 0.71 2.93 -6.99
N ASN A 46 0.17 4.14 -7.11
CA ASN A 46 0.72 5.18 -7.99
C ASN A 46 2.13 5.65 -7.55
N HIS A 47 2.45 5.47 -6.26
CA HIS A 47 3.76 5.78 -5.69
C HIS A 47 4.64 4.52 -5.53
N ARG A 48 4.32 3.44 -6.25
CA ARG A 48 5.15 2.24 -6.21
C ARG A 48 6.53 2.54 -6.79
N SER A 49 7.54 1.89 -6.22
CA SER A 49 8.83 1.75 -6.85
C SER A 49 8.72 1.04 -8.20
N ASP A 50 9.58 1.41 -9.15
CA ASP A 50 9.82 0.62 -10.34
C ASP A 50 10.19 -0.83 -9.92
N PRO A 51 9.57 -1.86 -10.54
CA PRO A 51 9.89 -3.26 -10.29
C PRO A 51 11.38 -3.59 -10.37
N LEU A 52 12.09 -3.02 -11.34
CA LEU A 52 13.52 -3.28 -11.54
C LEU A 52 14.31 -2.78 -10.34
N VAL A 53 14.00 -1.57 -9.86
CA VAL A 53 14.61 -1.01 -8.66
C VAL A 53 14.32 -1.87 -7.44
N ARG A 54 13.09 -2.38 -7.32
CA ARG A 54 12.74 -3.28 -6.21
C ARG A 54 13.55 -4.56 -6.26
N GLN A 55 13.77 -5.13 -7.45
CA GLN A 55 14.57 -6.33 -7.63
C GLN A 55 16.04 -6.08 -7.28
N GLN A 56 16.63 -4.99 -7.76
CA GLN A 56 17.99 -4.58 -7.45
C GLN A 56 18.22 -4.39 -5.95
N VAL A 57 17.30 -3.73 -5.25
CA VAL A 57 17.38 -3.56 -3.78
C VAL A 57 17.33 -4.90 -3.05
N VAL A 58 16.49 -5.84 -3.49
CA VAL A 58 16.39 -7.17 -2.88
C VAL A 58 17.67 -7.98 -3.11
N GLU A 59 18.26 -7.89 -4.30
CA GLU A 59 19.52 -8.56 -4.63
C GLU A 59 20.69 -7.99 -3.83
N LEU A 60 20.81 -6.66 -3.76
CA LEU A 60 21.80 -5.98 -2.94
C LEU A 60 21.66 -6.37 -1.46
N TYR A 61 20.43 -6.42 -0.95
CA TYR A 61 20.18 -6.89 0.41
C TYR A 61 20.70 -8.31 0.64
N LYS A 62 20.40 -9.25 -0.27
CA LYS A 62 20.88 -10.63 -0.18
C LYS A 62 22.41 -10.73 -0.27
N PHE A 63 23.03 -9.90 -1.09
CA PHE A 63 24.47 -9.95 -1.31
C PHE A 63 25.26 -9.32 -0.15
N ARG A 64 24.79 -8.20 0.42
CA ARG A 64 25.59 -7.33 1.29
C ARG A 64 25.04 -7.13 2.70
N TYR A 65 23.73 -7.25 2.89
CA TYR A 65 23.07 -6.96 4.18
C TYR A 65 22.27 -8.15 4.70
N MET A 66 22.55 -9.36 4.20
CA MET A 66 21.87 -10.57 4.64
C MET A 66 22.10 -10.77 6.14
N GLY A 67 20.99 -10.91 6.88
CA GLY A 67 21.01 -11.01 8.35
C GLY A 67 20.69 -9.69 9.06
N PHE A 68 20.61 -8.56 8.36
CA PHE A 68 20.13 -7.31 8.94
C PHE A 68 18.61 -7.23 8.89
N GLY A 69 17.99 -6.61 9.90
CA GLY A 69 16.60 -6.20 9.79
C GLY A 69 16.41 -5.21 8.63
N PRO A 70 15.23 -5.16 7.98
CA PRO A 70 15.01 -4.30 6.81
C PRO A 70 15.25 -2.82 7.09
N THR A 71 14.96 -2.35 8.31
CA THR A 71 15.27 -0.99 8.75
C THR A 71 16.76 -0.73 8.82
N PHE A 72 17.52 -1.60 9.49
CA PHE A 72 18.97 -1.44 9.64
C PHE A 72 19.70 -1.57 8.30
N ALA A 73 19.23 -2.47 7.42
CA ALA A 73 19.74 -2.55 6.06
C ALA A 73 19.51 -1.23 5.27
N ALA A 74 18.35 -0.58 5.44
CA ALA A 74 18.08 0.71 4.81
C ALA A 74 18.97 1.83 5.37
N GLU A 75 19.25 1.83 6.68
CA GLU A 75 20.18 2.79 7.29
C GLU A 75 21.61 2.59 6.77
N LYS A 76 22.06 1.33 6.65
CA LYS A 76 23.39 1.02 6.10
C LYS A 76 23.51 1.36 4.63
N LEU A 77 22.47 1.11 3.84
CA LEU A 77 22.38 1.50 2.44
C LEU A 77 22.41 3.02 2.23
N ALA A 78 21.82 3.78 3.16
CA ALA A 78 21.91 5.24 3.13
C ALA A 78 23.30 5.75 3.56
N ALA A 79 23.96 5.05 4.48
CA ALA A 79 25.22 5.47 5.08
C ALA A 79 26.47 5.06 4.28
N ASP A 80 26.43 3.97 3.51
CA ASP A 80 27.62 3.48 2.79
C ASP A 80 27.90 4.21 1.48
N GLY A 81 27.07 5.20 1.14
CA GLY A 81 27.35 6.20 0.11
C GLY A 81 27.52 5.62 -1.29
N SER A 82 27.12 4.36 -1.51
CA SER A 82 27.14 3.78 -2.85
C SER A 82 26.18 4.54 -3.75
N HIS A 83 26.73 5.07 -4.84
CA HIS A 83 25.92 5.70 -5.88
C HIS A 83 25.04 4.61 -6.48
N HIS A 84 23.74 4.81 -6.37
CA HIS A 84 22.75 3.93 -6.95
C HIS A 84 21.89 4.78 -7.88
N ASP A 85 22.00 4.55 -9.17
CA ASP A 85 21.27 5.28 -10.21
C ASP A 85 19.74 5.28 -9.98
N TRP A 86 19.24 4.29 -9.22
CA TRP A 86 17.84 4.18 -8.82
C TRP A 86 17.40 4.99 -7.58
N LEU A 87 18.34 5.64 -6.90
CA LEU A 87 18.04 6.67 -5.90
C LEU A 87 17.75 8.01 -6.57
N GLU A 88 18.19 8.22 -7.81
CA GLU A 88 17.91 9.43 -8.57
C GLU A 88 16.42 9.52 -8.91
N GLY A 89 15.80 10.66 -8.58
CA GLY A 89 14.37 10.90 -8.77
C GLY A 89 13.46 10.49 -7.60
N ARG A 90 13.97 9.81 -6.57
CA ARG A 90 13.23 9.64 -5.31
C ARG A 90 13.56 10.79 -4.38
N GLY A 91 12.72 11.83 -4.42
CA GLY A 91 12.89 13.05 -3.62
C GLY A 91 13.21 12.83 -2.13
N PRO A 92 13.59 13.90 -1.41
CA PRO A 92 14.50 13.93 -0.25
C PRO A 92 14.03 13.26 1.07
N ARG A 93 13.09 12.31 1.05
CA ARG A 93 12.44 11.77 2.27
C ARG A 93 12.93 10.38 2.73
N PHE A 94 14.20 10.05 2.48
CA PHE A 94 14.87 8.92 3.13
C PHE A 94 15.73 9.37 4.33
N ILE A 95 15.23 10.29 5.15
CA ILE A 95 15.83 10.58 6.46
C ILE A 95 15.15 9.66 7.46
N ILE A 96 15.78 8.52 7.74
CA ILE A 96 15.45 7.72 8.93
C ILE A 96 16.03 8.51 10.11
N PRO A 97 15.22 9.05 11.05
CA PRO A 97 15.78 9.68 12.24
C PRO A 97 16.56 8.62 13.01
N HIS A 98 17.85 8.88 13.19
CA HIS A 98 18.84 8.05 13.86
C HIS A 98 18.26 7.42 15.15
N ILE A 99 17.88 6.13 15.10
CA ILE A 99 17.54 5.39 16.32
C ILE A 99 18.88 4.96 16.93
N SER A 100 19.29 5.67 17.97
CA SER A 100 20.47 5.31 18.75
C SER A 100 20.28 3.95 19.43
N TYR A 101 20.83 2.89 18.85
CA TYR A 101 21.07 1.65 19.56
C TYR A 101 22.39 1.79 20.32
N ARG A 102 22.29 2.14 21.61
CA ARG A 102 23.37 1.96 22.57
C ARG A 102 23.45 0.46 22.89
N VAL A 103 24.53 -0.19 22.50
CA VAL A 103 24.95 -1.51 23.01
C VAL A 103 25.63 -1.31 24.35
#